data_AF-A0A7V1Z7U3-F1
#
_entry.id   AF-A0A7V1Z7U3-F1
#
_cell.length_a   1.000
_cell.length_b   1.000
_cell.length_c   1.000
_cell.angle_alpha   90.00
_cell.angle_beta   90.00
_cell.angle_gamma   90.00
#
_symmetry.space_group_name_H-M   'P 1'
#
loop_
_entity.id
_entity.type
_entity.pdbx_description
1 polymer ?
#
loop_
_entity_poly.entity_id
_entity_poly.type
_entity_poly.pdbx_seq_one_letter_code
_entity_poly.pdbx_strand_id
1 'polypeptide(L)'
;MVNKSASLPVMGLLLVFVGCCLYQLAAGQEPEGQKAVLKAAERLLPYFADDPGTDLTKHFTSTFLKAIAAAQVDLPKIFRDLYGKHGRAESVRLVRMLKPYRAEVEFVFEKQVVVPTLIEVEAEPPHHISTLFFRGAQRDQEDWETLRREFQRLPGRVGLCCLRLEPEPTQLLEYQAEEVLAVGSLFKLVVLSAVAEEIQAGNRHWQDVEKLRKSWASLPSGLLHDWPDGAPVTWFTLTALMVSQSDNTAADHLIQLLGRERIEQQQRRLGVRHPERNQPFLTTAELFKLKLVLSAPEQEAYVRGNASQRRQLLETTVKSATLERSRPLGEPQRIEEIEWFYSAADVCRILDGLRRQSRAVPEVLDLLAINPGLPVNRRYWEYVGYKGGAEPGVLAYALLLRNRAGHWFAFAISWNHPREALETAQLHTLALRLLRYVEQTYPLSGK
;
A
#
# COMPACT_ATOMS: atom_id res chain seq x y z
N MET A 1 -39.50 38.56 50.31
CA MET A 1 -40.77 37.81 50.42
C MET A 1 -40.41 36.34 50.20
N VAL A 2 -40.09 35.51 51.20
CA VAL A 2 -40.99 34.83 52.18
C VAL A 2 -42.16 34.18 51.43
N ASN A 3 -42.38 32.86 51.31
CA ASN A 3 -42.26 31.64 52.16
C ASN A 3 -42.04 30.41 51.22
N LYS A 4 -41.28 29.34 51.47
CA LYS A 4 -41.21 28.29 52.53
C LYS A 4 -42.47 27.45 52.79
N SER A 5 -42.45 26.18 52.35
CA SER A 5 -42.75 24.93 53.10
C SER A 5 -42.74 23.76 52.09
N ALA A 6 -41.91 22.71 52.12
CA ALA A 6 -41.40 21.78 53.13
C ALA A 6 -42.42 20.72 53.59
N SER A 7 -42.27 19.50 53.07
CA SER A 7 -42.59 18.24 53.76
C SER A 7 -41.76 17.06 53.19
N LEU A 8 -40.71 16.69 53.93
CA LEU A 8 -40.10 15.35 54.02
C LEU A 8 -40.87 14.54 55.10
N PRO A 9 -40.57 13.26 55.42
CA PRO A 9 -39.66 12.26 54.83
C PRO A 9 -40.33 10.86 54.67
N VAL A 10 -39.64 9.83 54.15
CA VAL A 10 -39.49 8.51 54.82
C VAL A 10 -38.31 7.75 54.21
N MET A 11 -37.52 7.20 55.13
CA MET A 11 -36.30 6.42 55.04
C MET A 11 -36.59 4.98 54.57
N GLY A 12 -35.75 4.43 53.69
CA GLY A 12 -35.84 3.03 53.24
C GLY A 12 -34.52 2.53 52.68
N LEU A 13 -33.88 1.65 53.45
CA LEU A 13 -32.55 1.08 53.32
C LEU A 13 -32.44 0.01 52.21
N LEU A 14 -31.24 -0.13 51.65
CA LEU A 14 -30.60 -1.37 51.14
C LEU A 14 -31.31 -2.25 50.08
N LEU A 15 -30.69 -2.38 48.90
CA LEU A 15 -29.95 -3.61 48.54
C LEU A 15 -29.22 -3.41 47.19
N VAL A 16 -27.90 -3.33 47.28
CA VAL A 16 -26.98 -3.53 46.17
C VAL A 16 -27.08 -5.01 45.78
N PHE A 17 -27.82 -5.31 44.72
CA PHE A 17 -27.64 -6.59 44.03
C PHE A 17 -26.45 -6.46 43.10
N VAL A 18 -25.30 -6.93 43.57
CA VAL A 18 -24.19 -7.37 42.72
C VAL A 18 -24.70 -8.56 41.91
N GLY A 19 -25.38 -8.25 40.81
CA GLY A 19 -25.58 -9.19 39.72
C GLY A 19 -24.29 -9.29 38.93
N CYS A 20 -23.33 -10.06 39.45
CA CYS A 20 -22.32 -10.69 38.60
C CYS A 20 -23.05 -11.64 37.64
N CYS A 21 -23.65 -11.08 36.59
CA CYS A 21 -23.91 -11.84 35.37
C CYS A 21 -22.53 -12.07 34.76
N LEU A 22 -21.95 -13.21 35.17
CA LEU A 22 -21.04 -14.00 34.37
C LEU A 22 -21.53 -13.93 32.92
N TYR A 23 -20.86 -13.11 32.10
CA TYR A 23 -20.88 -13.31 30.66
C TYR A 23 -20.22 -14.68 30.44
N GLN A 24 -21.05 -15.72 30.49
CA GLN A 24 -20.73 -16.96 29.82
C GLN A 24 -20.51 -16.59 28.36
N LEU A 25 -19.25 -16.67 27.94
CA LEU A 25 -18.87 -16.73 26.54
C LEU A 25 -19.66 -17.90 25.91
N ALA A 26 -20.79 -17.57 25.30
CA ALA A 26 -21.50 -18.48 24.43
C ALA A 26 -20.62 -18.69 23.19
N ALA A 27 -19.82 -19.74 23.22
CA ALA A 27 -19.34 -20.36 22.00
C ALA A 27 -20.56 -20.74 21.15
N GLY A 28 -20.64 -20.23 19.92
CA GLY A 28 -21.43 -20.85 18.85
C GLY A 28 -22.79 -20.25 18.48
N GLN A 29 -23.16 -19.02 18.86
CA GLN A 29 -24.31 -18.38 18.21
C GLN A 29 -23.93 -17.92 16.80
N GLU A 30 -24.58 -18.52 15.81
CA GLU A 30 -24.48 -18.12 14.42
C GLU A 30 -24.91 -16.64 14.27
N PRO A 31 -24.06 -15.77 13.69
CA PRO A 31 -24.40 -14.37 13.44
C PRO A 31 -25.75 -14.21 12.73
N GLU A 32 -26.53 -13.22 13.17
CA GLU A 32 -27.85 -12.93 12.62
C GLU A 32 -27.81 -12.76 11.09
N GLY A 33 -28.73 -13.43 10.40
CA GLY A 33 -28.83 -13.40 8.94
C GLY A 33 -27.75 -14.19 8.18
N GLN A 34 -26.80 -14.86 8.85
CA GLN A 34 -25.75 -15.65 8.19
C GLN A 34 -26.31 -16.76 7.28
N LYS A 35 -27.19 -17.61 7.81
CA LYS A 35 -27.92 -18.63 7.05
C LYS A 35 -28.67 -18.07 5.84
N ALA A 36 -29.33 -16.93 6.02
CA ALA A 36 -30.11 -16.28 4.96
C ALA A 36 -29.22 -15.84 3.80
N VAL A 37 -28.09 -15.20 4.13
CA VAL A 37 -27.06 -14.80 3.17
C VAL A 37 -26.49 -15.99 2.41
N LEU A 38 -26.04 -17.03 3.13
CA LEU A 38 -25.44 -18.21 2.51
C LEU A 38 -26.41 -18.90 1.56
N LYS A 39 -27.66 -19.12 2.00
CA LYS A 39 -28.71 -19.69 1.15
C LYS A 39 -29.04 -18.80 -0.06
N ALA A 40 -29.01 -17.49 0.08
CA ALA A 40 -29.23 -16.58 -1.05
C ALA A 40 -28.07 -16.65 -2.06
N ALA A 41 -26.83 -16.71 -1.58
CA ALA A 41 -25.68 -16.89 -2.46
C ALA A 41 -25.67 -18.27 -3.14
N GLU A 42 -25.95 -19.35 -2.40
CA GLU A 42 -26.05 -20.71 -2.94
C GLU A 42 -27.13 -20.84 -4.03
N ARG A 43 -28.26 -20.14 -3.87
CA ARG A 43 -29.31 -20.04 -4.90
C ARG A 43 -28.80 -19.48 -6.23
N LEU A 44 -27.71 -18.72 -6.22
CA LEU A 44 -27.10 -18.17 -7.43
C LEU A 44 -26.18 -19.17 -8.17
N LEU A 45 -25.74 -20.26 -7.53
CA LEU A 45 -24.79 -21.21 -8.12
C LEU A 45 -25.23 -21.75 -9.49
N PRO A 46 -26.50 -22.17 -9.72
CA PRO A 46 -26.93 -22.71 -11.00
C PRO A 46 -26.90 -21.70 -12.15
N TYR A 47 -26.85 -20.40 -11.84
CA TYR A 47 -26.92 -19.32 -12.83
C TYR A 47 -25.54 -18.97 -13.42
N PHE A 48 -24.45 -19.46 -12.83
CA PHE A 48 -23.13 -19.46 -13.48
C PHE A 48 -23.11 -20.55 -14.55
N ALA A 49 -23.67 -20.25 -15.72
CA ALA A 49 -23.83 -21.17 -16.85
C ALA A 49 -23.78 -20.42 -18.19
N ASP A 50 -23.65 -21.16 -19.30
CA ASP A 50 -23.71 -20.62 -20.67
C ASP A 50 -25.02 -19.89 -20.98
N ASP A 51 -26.12 -20.39 -20.41
CA ASP A 51 -27.41 -19.73 -20.35
C ASP A 51 -27.88 -19.67 -18.89
N PRO A 52 -27.71 -18.52 -18.21
CA PRO A 52 -28.22 -18.32 -16.86
C PRO A 52 -29.76 -18.46 -16.79
N GLY A 53 -30.48 -18.35 -17.91
CA GLY A 53 -31.93 -18.42 -17.92
C GLY A 53 -32.63 -17.16 -17.39
N THR A 54 -33.95 -17.11 -17.55
CA THR A 54 -34.79 -15.94 -17.23
C THR A 54 -35.12 -15.80 -15.74
N ASP A 55 -34.98 -16.89 -14.99
CA ASP A 55 -35.37 -16.95 -13.57
C ASP A 55 -34.34 -16.32 -12.62
N LEU A 56 -33.15 -15.92 -13.11
CA LEU A 56 -32.11 -15.26 -12.32
C LEU A 56 -32.67 -14.05 -11.55
N THR A 57 -33.51 -13.26 -12.22
CA THR A 57 -34.07 -12.02 -11.68
C THR A 57 -34.97 -12.24 -10.46
N LYS A 58 -35.54 -13.45 -10.28
CA LYS A 58 -36.45 -13.78 -9.16
C LYS A 58 -35.74 -13.78 -7.80
N HIS A 59 -34.41 -13.84 -7.75
CA HIS A 59 -33.65 -13.85 -6.51
C HIS A 59 -33.35 -12.45 -5.96
N PHE A 60 -33.67 -11.40 -6.71
CA PHE A 60 -33.29 -10.03 -6.39
C PHE A 60 -34.48 -9.15 -6.02
N THR A 61 -34.22 -8.15 -5.18
CA THR A 61 -35.21 -7.12 -4.87
C THR A 61 -35.56 -6.29 -6.12
N SER A 62 -36.77 -5.76 -6.16
CA SER A 62 -37.19 -4.85 -7.23
C SER A 62 -36.30 -3.59 -7.31
N THR A 63 -35.83 -3.10 -6.16
CA THR A 63 -34.91 -1.97 -6.07
C THR A 63 -33.56 -2.27 -6.72
N PHE A 64 -32.98 -3.44 -6.44
CA PHE A 64 -31.74 -3.88 -7.08
C PHE A 64 -31.88 -3.96 -8.60
N LEU A 65 -32.96 -4.60 -9.09
CA LEU A 65 -33.20 -4.75 -10.52
C LEU A 65 -33.37 -3.40 -11.24
N LYS A 66 -34.05 -2.43 -10.60
CA LYS A 66 -34.14 -1.05 -11.11
C LYS A 66 -32.77 -0.38 -11.20
N ALA A 67 -31.90 -0.57 -10.20
CA ALA A 67 -30.55 -0.01 -10.22
C ALA A 67 -29.68 -0.64 -11.32
N ILE A 68 -29.76 -1.96 -11.51
CA ILE A 68 -29.09 -2.67 -12.61
C ILE A 68 -29.54 -2.16 -13.98
N ALA A 69 -30.86 -1.99 -14.18
CA ALA A 69 -31.41 -1.45 -15.42
C ALA A 69 -30.97 0.00 -15.67
N ALA A 70 -31.02 0.86 -14.64
CA ALA A 70 -30.58 2.25 -14.74
C ALA A 70 -29.08 2.38 -15.06
N ALA A 71 -28.26 1.47 -14.53
CA ALA A 71 -26.83 1.40 -14.81
C ALA A 71 -26.49 0.68 -16.13
N GLN A 72 -27.50 0.23 -16.90
CA GLN A 72 -27.34 -0.53 -18.14
C GLN A 72 -26.46 -1.78 -18.00
N VAL A 73 -26.53 -2.43 -16.84
CA VAL A 73 -25.77 -3.66 -16.54
C VAL A 73 -26.54 -4.89 -17.02
N ASP A 74 -25.90 -5.70 -17.85
CA ASP A 74 -26.42 -7.02 -18.25
C ASP A 74 -26.02 -8.08 -17.21
N LEU A 75 -26.91 -8.33 -16.26
CA LEU A 75 -26.67 -9.25 -15.16
C LEU A 75 -26.46 -10.71 -15.62
N PRO A 76 -27.33 -11.31 -16.48
CA PRO A 76 -27.05 -12.63 -17.05
C PRO A 76 -25.69 -12.72 -17.74
N LYS A 77 -25.28 -11.69 -18.49
CA LYS A 77 -23.95 -11.68 -19.12
C LYS A 77 -22.81 -11.77 -18.11
N ILE A 78 -22.90 -11.11 -16.95
CA ILE A 78 -21.86 -11.21 -15.91
C ILE A 78 -21.69 -12.66 -15.42
N PHE A 79 -22.80 -13.34 -15.14
CA PHE A 79 -22.78 -14.74 -14.69
C PHE A 79 -22.21 -15.67 -15.77
N ARG A 80 -22.63 -15.46 -17.03
CA ARG A 80 -22.11 -16.20 -18.19
C ARG A 80 -20.62 -15.97 -18.41
N ASP A 81 -20.15 -14.73 -18.30
CA ASP A 81 -18.75 -14.37 -18.47
C ASP A 81 -17.88 -14.99 -17.38
N LEU A 82 -18.36 -15.00 -16.12
CA LEU A 82 -17.67 -15.66 -15.01
C LEU A 82 -17.62 -17.18 -15.20
N TYR A 83 -18.72 -17.80 -15.64
CA TYR A 83 -18.77 -19.21 -15.98
C TYR A 83 -17.82 -19.56 -17.14
N GLY A 84 -17.90 -18.85 -18.27
CA GLY A 84 -17.05 -19.12 -19.43
C GLY A 84 -15.56 -19.01 -19.11
N LYS A 85 -15.17 -18.05 -18.24
CA LYS A 85 -13.79 -17.90 -17.79
C LYS A 85 -13.39 -18.97 -16.77
N HIS A 86 -14.18 -19.19 -15.73
CA HIS A 86 -13.75 -19.90 -14.53
C HIS A 86 -14.36 -21.30 -14.36
N GLY A 87 -15.26 -21.71 -15.25
CA GLY A 87 -15.97 -22.99 -15.18
C GLY A 87 -17.21 -22.92 -14.28
N ARG A 88 -17.69 -24.07 -13.83
CA ARG A 88 -18.85 -24.14 -12.93
C ARG A 88 -18.54 -23.56 -11.55
N ALA A 89 -19.47 -22.77 -11.00
CA ALA A 89 -19.45 -22.41 -9.59
C ALA A 89 -19.94 -23.60 -8.75
N GLU A 90 -19.12 -24.10 -7.84
CA GLU A 90 -19.37 -25.34 -7.10
C GLU A 90 -19.94 -25.09 -5.70
N SER A 91 -19.48 -24.05 -5.03
CA SER A 91 -19.88 -23.75 -3.66
C SER A 91 -19.75 -22.26 -3.32
N VAL A 92 -20.30 -21.88 -2.17
CA VAL A 92 -20.13 -20.56 -1.58
C VAL A 92 -19.45 -20.71 -0.22
N ARG A 93 -18.37 -19.96 -0.02
CA ARG A 93 -17.69 -19.84 1.27
C ARG A 93 -18.07 -18.52 1.91
N LEU A 94 -18.60 -18.55 3.14
CA LEU A 94 -18.71 -17.34 3.93
C LEU A 94 -17.31 -16.86 4.32
N VAL A 95 -16.94 -15.66 3.90
CA VAL A 95 -15.71 -15.01 4.39
C VAL A 95 -16.00 -14.36 5.73
N ARG A 96 -17.13 -13.63 5.81
CA ARG A 96 -17.49 -12.82 6.98
C ARG A 96 -18.88 -12.23 6.92
N MET A 97 -19.49 -12.06 8.08
CA MET A 97 -20.57 -11.07 8.24
C MET A 97 -19.97 -9.67 8.41
N LEU A 98 -20.60 -8.67 7.78
CA LEU A 98 -20.30 -7.24 7.93
C LEU A 98 -21.26 -6.58 8.93
N LYS A 99 -22.53 -6.98 8.87
CA LYS A 99 -23.64 -6.64 9.78
C LYS A 99 -24.73 -7.71 9.57
N PRO A 100 -25.82 -7.74 10.37
CA PRO A 100 -26.92 -8.66 10.10
C PRO A 100 -27.35 -8.61 8.62
N TYR A 101 -27.53 -9.78 8.00
CA TYR A 101 -27.95 -9.95 6.60
C TYR A 101 -27.04 -9.36 5.51
N ARG A 102 -25.82 -8.94 5.84
CA ARG A 102 -24.81 -8.46 4.88
C ARG A 102 -23.46 -9.11 5.14
N ALA A 103 -22.86 -9.67 4.10
CA ALA A 103 -21.63 -10.42 4.21
C ALA A 103 -20.69 -10.20 3.01
N GLU A 104 -19.42 -10.57 3.21
CA GLU A 104 -18.58 -10.97 2.09
C GLU A 104 -18.55 -12.50 2.02
N VAL A 105 -18.79 -13.01 0.82
CA VAL A 105 -18.73 -14.43 0.47
C VAL A 105 -17.75 -14.63 -0.68
N GLU A 106 -17.34 -15.85 -0.92
CA GLU A 106 -16.57 -16.23 -2.11
C GLU A 106 -17.34 -17.32 -2.85
N PHE A 107 -17.62 -17.09 -4.13
CA PHE A 107 -18.06 -18.16 -5.02
C PHE A 107 -16.82 -18.94 -5.44
N VAL A 108 -16.80 -20.24 -5.17
CA VAL A 108 -15.70 -21.15 -5.50
C VAL A 108 -16.03 -21.85 -6.81
N PHE A 109 -15.11 -21.76 -7.77
CA PHE A 109 -15.23 -22.31 -9.11
C PHE A 109 -14.26 -23.49 -9.30
N GLU A 110 -14.64 -24.45 -10.14
CA GLU A 110 -13.91 -25.71 -10.36
C GLU A 110 -12.45 -25.53 -10.83
N LYS A 111 -12.11 -24.39 -11.47
CA LYS A 111 -10.75 -24.07 -11.90
C LYS A 111 -9.86 -23.50 -10.78
N GLN A 112 -10.12 -23.85 -9.52
CA GLN A 112 -9.43 -23.33 -8.33
C GLN A 112 -9.45 -21.80 -8.26
N VAL A 113 -10.57 -21.20 -8.67
CA VAL A 113 -10.79 -19.76 -8.67
C VAL A 113 -11.86 -19.42 -7.67
N VAL A 114 -11.68 -18.33 -6.93
CA VAL A 114 -12.72 -17.72 -6.12
C VAL A 114 -13.06 -16.34 -6.65
N VAL A 115 -14.34 -15.98 -6.56
CA VAL A 115 -14.82 -14.64 -6.85
C VAL A 115 -15.36 -14.02 -5.55
N PRO A 116 -14.55 -13.19 -4.86
CA PRO A 116 -15.00 -12.50 -3.66
C PRO A 116 -16.18 -11.59 -3.99
N THR A 117 -17.23 -11.65 -3.18
CA THR A 117 -18.51 -11.03 -3.47
C THR A 117 -19.09 -10.38 -2.22
N LEU A 118 -19.47 -9.11 -2.32
CA LEU A 118 -20.30 -8.47 -1.31
C LEU A 118 -21.77 -8.79 -1.60
N ILE A 119 -22.46 -9.33 -0.61
CA ILE A 119 -23.88 -9.68 -0.71
C ILE A 119 -24.67 -9.11 0.48
N GLU A 120 -25.84 -8.55 0.20
CA GLU A 120 -26.82 -8.11 1.20
C GLU A 120 -28.19 -8.68 0.81
N VAL A 121 -28.95 -9.17 1.80
CA VAL A 121 -30.28 -9.74 1.62
C VAL A 121 -31.29 -9.06 2.52
N GLU A 122 -32.57 -9.13 2.17
CA GLU A 122 -33.66 -8.69 3.05
C GLU A 122 -33.75 -9.53 4.32
N ALA A 123 -34.13 -8.89 5.44
CA ALA A 123 -34.25 -9.56 6.73
C ALA A 123 -35.42 -10.56 6.76
N GLU A 124 -36.49 -10.27 6.02
CA GLU A 124 -37.68 -11.12 5.93
C GLU A 124 -37.54 -12.19 4.81
N PRO A 125 -38.08 -13.40 5.01
CA PRO A 125 -38.19 -14.38 3.94
C PRO A 125 -38.93 -13.81 2.71
N PRO A 126 -38.53 -14.16 1.48
CA PRO A 126 -37.58 -15.21 1.11
C PRO A 126 -36.11 -14.73 1.02
N HIS A 127 -35.77 -13.61 1.68
CA HIS A 127 -34.43 -13.01 1.71
C HIS A 127 -33.89 -12.70 0.31
N HIS A 128 -34.62 -11.88 -0.45
CA HIS A 128 -34.16 -11.44 -1.77
C HIS A 128 -32.88 -10.63 -1.64
N ILE A 129 -32.03 -10.74 -2.65
CA ILE A 129 -30.73 -10.07 -2.71
C ILE A 129 -30.95 -8.59 -3.05
N SER A 130 -30.54 -7.71 -2.14
CA SER A 130 -30.61 -6.26 -2.28
C SER A 130 -29.28 -5.64 -2.73
N THR A 131 -28.16 -6.33 -2.51
CA THR A 131 -26.83 -5.97 -3.03
C THR A 131 -26.10 -7.22 -3.49
N LEU A 132 -25.49 -7.15 -4.68
CA LEU A 132 -24.56 -8.14 -5.20
C LEU A 132 -23.43 -7.41 -5.92
N PHE A 133 -22.20 -7.60 -5.46
CA PHE A 133 -21.02 -6.97 -6.08
C PHE A 133 -19.85 -7.95 -6.12
N PHE A 134 -19.56 -8.45 -7.31
CA PHE A 134 -18.40 -9.30 -7.59
C PHE A 134 -17.13 -8.45 -7.63
N ARG A 135 -16.10 -8.89 -6.91
CA ARG A 135 -14.73 -8.38 -7.04
C ARG A 135 -13.96 -9.25 -8.05
N GLY A 136 -12.77 -8.80 -8.42
CA GLY A 136 -11.91 -9.54 -9.35
C GLY A 136 -11.64 -10.97 -8.88
N ALA A 137 -11.72 -11.93 -9.81
CA ALA A 137 -11.43 -13.33 -9.56
C ALA A 137 -9.98 -13.53 -9.06
N GLN A 138 -9.80 -14.49 -8.16
CA GLN A 138 -8.53 -14.79 -7.50
C GLN A 138 -8.33 -16.30 -7.49
N ARG A 139 -7.09 -16.78 -7.34
CA ARG A 139 -6.88 -18.20 -7.07
C ARG A 139 -7.41 -18.51 -5.68
N ASP A 140 -8.06 -19.66 -5.51
CA ASP A 140 -8.55 -20.09 -4.19
C ASP A 140 -7.37 -20.23 -3.22
N GLN A 141 -6.34 -20.97 -3.66
CA GLN A 141 -5.06 -21.11 -2.98
C GLN A 141 -3.94 -20.52 -3.85
N GLU A 142 -3.16 -19.63 -3.28
CA GLU A 142 -1.92 -19.18 -3.91
C GLU A 142 -0.79 -20.15 -3.56
N ASP A 143 0.15 -20.32 -4.48
CA ASP A 143 1.32 -21.15 -4.27
C ASP A 143 2.59 -20.39 -4.69
N TRP A 144 3.62 -20.49 -3.85
CA TRP A 144 4.86 -19.74 -4.07
C TRP A 144 5.55 -20.14 -5.36
N GLU A 145 5.54 -21.41 -5.76
CA GLU A 145 6.23 -21.86 -6.96
C GLU A 145 5.62 -21.25 -8.24
N THR A 146 4.30 -21.13 -8.30
CA THR A 146 3.61 -20.47 -9.40
C THR A 146 3.87 -18.96 -9.38
N LEU A 147 3.74 -18.29 -8.24
CA LEU A 147 4.07 -16.87 -8.12
C LEU A 147 5.51 -16.58 -8.54
N ARG A 148 6.48 -17.38 -8.07
CA ARG A 148 7.89 -17.28 -8.44
C ARG A 148 8.09 -17.41 -9.94
N ARG A 149 7.45 -18.39 -10.60
CA ARG A 149 7.50 -18.55 -12.06
C ARG A 149 6.84 -17.40 -12.82
N GLU A 150 5.81 -16.78 -12.25
CA GLU A 150 5.21 -15.58 -12.85
C GLU A 150 6.15 -14.37 -12.74
N PHE A 151 6.82 -14.17 -11.61
CA PHE A 151 7.88 -13.15 -11.49
C PHE A 151 9.05 -13.41 -12.45
N GLN A 152 9.50 -14.67 -12.59
CA GLN A 152 10.54 -15.06 -13.55
C GLN A 152 10.18 -14.75 -15.01
N ARG A 153 8.89 -14.71 -15.35
CA ARG A 153 8.40 -14.42 -16.71
C ARG A 153 8.17 -12.94 -16.97
N LEU A 154 8.27 -12.08 -15.96
CA LEU A 154 8.21 -10.63 -16.18
C LEU A 154 9.38 -10.22 -17.10
N PRO A 155 9.14 -9.38 -18.12
CA PRO A 155 10.22 -8.85 -18.92
C PRO A 155 11.15 -7.99 -18.07
N GLY A 156 12.43 -7.95 -18.40
CA GLY A 156 13.41 -7.16 -17.66
C GLY A 156 13.90 -7.85 -16.39
N ARG A 157 14.08 -7.08 -15.31
CA ARG A 157 14.74 -7.52 -14.07
C ARG A 157 13.83 -7.27 -12.88
N VAL A 158 13.69 -8.23 -11.97
CA VAL A 158 12.78 -8.11 -10.82
C VAL A 158 13.41 -8.68 -9.55
N GLY A 159 13.46 -7.88 -8.50
CA GLY A 159 13.88 -8.29 -7.17
C GLY A 159 12.70 -8.23 -6.21
N LEU A 160 12.54 -9.24 -5.36
CA LEU A 160 11.46 -9.39 -4.38
C LEU A 160 12.03 -9.95 -3.08
N CYS A 161 11.60 -9.37 -1.95
CA CYS A 161 11.94 -9.85 -0.62
C CYS A 161 10.74 -9.69 0.32
N CYS A 162 10.45 -10.71 1.13
CA CYS A 162 9.48 -10.65 2.21
C CYS A 162 10.08 -11.27 3.48
N LEU A 163 10.14 -10.47 4.55
CA LEU A 163 10.67 -10.86 5.85
C LEU A 163 9.58 -10.78 6.92
N ARG A 164 9.57 -11.71 7.87
CA ARG A 164 9.01 -11.46 9.22
C ARG A 164 10.12 -10.84 10.06
N LEU A 165 9.88 -9.68 10.67
CA LEU A 165 10.92 -8.87 11.30
C LEU A 165 11.18 -9.21 12.78
N GLU A 166 10.23 -9.85 13.46
CA GLU A 166 10.32 -10.19 14.88
C GLU A 166 10.05 -11.69 15.13
N PRO A 167 10.63 -12.29 16.19
CA PRO A 167 11.58 -11.70 17.14
C PRO A 167 12.95 -11.37 16.52
N GLU A 168 13.34 -12.09 15.46
CA GLU A 168 14.49 -11.77 14.60
C GLU A 168 14.05 -11.84 13.13
N PRO A 169 14.68 -11.06 12.22
CA PRO A 169 14.38 -11.11 10.80
C PRO A 169 14.50 -12.53 10.24
N THR A 170 13.38 -13.09 9.78
CA THR A 170 13.27 -14.40 9.13
C THR A 170 12.78 -14.20 7.72
N GLN A 171 13.48 -14.75 6.73
CA GLN A 171 13.05 -14.71 5.35
C GLN A 171 11.85 -15.63 5.12
N LEU A 172 10.78 -15.09 4.55
CA LEU A 172 9.59 -15.85 4.20
C LEU A 172 9.61 -16.23 2.72
N LEU A 173 9.92 -15.25 1.86
CA LEU A 173 9.92 -15.40 0.40
C LEU A 173 10.99 -14.47 -0.19
N GLU A 174 11.65 -14.94 -1.25
CA GLU A 174 12.57 -14.11 -2.02
C GLU A 174 12.62 -14.52 -3.49
N TYR A 175 12.91 -13.55 -4.35
CA TYR A 175 13.32 -13.80 -5.72
C TYR A 175 14.30 -12.71 -6.11
N GLN A 176 15.56 -13.07 -6.42
CA GLN A 176 16.62 -12.12 -6.74
C GLN A 176 16.71 -10.96 -5.70
N ALA A 177 16.55 -11.27 -4.41
CA ALA A 177 16.35 -10.25 -3.37
C ALA A 177 17.54 -9.30 -3.19
N GLU A 178 18.76 -9.76 -3.50
CA GLU A 178 19.99 -8.99 -3.41
C GLU A 178 20.34 -8.25 -4.71
N GLU A 179 19.51 -8.38 -5.74
CA GLU A 179 19.71 -7.68 -7.00
C GLU A 179 19.45 -6.18 -6.85
N VAL A 180 20.50 -5.38 -7.06
CA VAL A 180 20.42 -3.92 -6.96
C VAL A 180 19.77 -3.35 -8.22
N LEU A 181 18.59 -2.75 -8.04
CA LEU A 181 17.75 -2.19 -9.10
C LEU A 181 17.44 -0.71 -8.82
N ALA A 182 17.02 0.02 -9.86
CA ALA A 182 16.42 1.33 -9.68
C ALA A 182 15.09 1.21 -8.94
N VAL A 183 14.86 2.13 -8.01
CA VAL A 183 13.70 2.09 -7.11
C VAL A 183 12.80 3.33 -7.19
N GLY A 184 13.17 4.32 -8.00
CA GLY A 184 12.50 5.61 -8.02
C GLY A 184 12.36 6.17 -6.60
N SER A 185 11.15 6.61 -6.26
CA SER A 185 10.87 7.32 -5.00
C SER A 185 10.97 6.50 -3.70
N LEU A 186 11.42 5.24 -3.69
CA LEU A 186 11.70 4.54 -2.43
C LEU A 186 12.90 5.12 -1.67
N PHE A 187 13.79 5.88 -2.33
CA PHE A 187 14.89 6.59 -1.64
C PHE A 187 14.40 7.52 -0.53
N LYS A 188 13.16 8.02 -0.63
CA LYS A 188 12.51 8.90 0.36
C LYS A 188 12.36 8.21 1.72
N LEU A 189 12.42 6.88 1.79
CA LEU A 189 12.47 6.14 3.05
C LEU A 189 13.78 6.37 3.81
N VAL A 190 14.91 6.53 3.09
CA VAL A 190 16.19 6.90 3.71
C VAL A 190 16.15 8.34 4.21
N VAL A 191 15.53 9.25 3.44
CA VAL A 191 15.31 10.64 3.87
C VAL A 191 14.43 10.68 5.13
N LEU A 192 13.33 9.91 5.15
CA LEU A 192 12.46 9.78 6.34
C LEU A 192 13.25 9.27 7.56
N SER A 193 14.14 8.30 7.36
CA SER A 193 14.99 7.79 8.45
C SER A 193 15.95 8.85 9.00
N ALA A 194 16.52 9.69 8.13
CA ALA A 194 17.36 10.81 8.54
C ALA A 194 16.55 11.92 9.26
N VAL A 195 15.32 12.19 8.82
CA VAL A 195 14.38 13.08 9.55
C VAL A 195 14.11 12.52 10.94
N ALA A 196 13.80 11.23 11.06
CA ALA A 196 13.53 10.60 12.35
C ALA A 196 14.72 10.72 13.32
N GLU A 197 15.97 10.62 12.84
CA GLU A 197 17.15 10.85 13.68
C GLU A 197 17.25 12.29 14.19
N GLU A 198 16.98 13.30 13.36
CA GLU A 198 17.02 14.71 13.79
C GLU A 198 15.91 15.02 14.82
N ILE A 199 14.71 14.45 14.62
CA ILE A 199 13.60 14.57 15.58
C ILE A 199 13.96 13.87 16.90
N GLN A 200 14.48 12.65 16.84
CA GLN A 200 14.89 11.89 18.03
C GLN A 200 16.01 12.61 18.80
N ALA A 201 16.94 13.25 18.10
CA ALA A 201 18.04 14.00 18.70
C ALA A 201 17.60 15.37 19.28
N GLY A 202 16.37 15.82 19.01
CA GLY A 202 15.87 17.14 19.42
C GLY A 202 16.48 18.31 18.63
N ASN A 203 17.16 18.04 17.51
CA ASN A 203 17.72 19.08 16.64
C ASN A 203 16.63 19.75 15.78
N ARG A 204 15.54 19.02 15.53
CA ARG A 204 14.36 19.46 14.79
C ARG A 204 13.11 19.02 15.51
N HIS A 205 12.02 19.73 15.29
CA HIS A 205 10.69 19.39 15.81
C HIS A 205 9.67 19.39 14.67
N TRP A 206 8.61 18.59 14.80
CA TRP A 206 7.56 18.50 13.79
C TRP A 206 6.89 19.84 13.46
N GLN A 207 6.83 20.75 14.44
CA GLN A 207 6.26 22.09 14.32
C GLN A 207 7.22 23.15 13.77
N ASP A 208 8.50 22.82 13.60
CA ASP A 208 9.48 23.76 13.03
C ASP A 208 9.02 24.17 11.63
N VAL A 209 9.03 25.49 11.37
CA VAL A 209 8.54 26.07 10.11
C VAL A 209 9.72 26.38 9.21
N GLU A 210 9.68 25.83 8.00
CA GLU A 210 10.57 26.14 6.90
C GLU A 210 9.84 26.98 5.86
N LYS A 211 10.57 27.87 5.20
CA LYS A 211 10.05 28.59 4.03
C LYS A 211 10.42 27.83 2.78
N LEU A 212 9.42 27.56 1.93
CA LEU A 212 9.68 26.98 0.61
C LEU A 212 10.58 27.91 -0.21
N ARG A 213 11.50 27.31 -0.95
CA ARG A 213 12.40 27.98 -1.89
C ARG A 213 12.11 27.44 -3.29
N LYS A 214 11.61 28.29 -4.19
CA LYS A 214 11.35 27.93 -5.60
C LYS A 214 12.59 27.41 -6.31
N SER A 215 13.78 27.86 -5.90
CA SER A 215 15.06 27.35 -6.44
C SER A 215 15.36 25.89 -6.08
N TRP A 216 14.63 25.32 -5.11
CA TRP A 216 14.69 23.90 -4.72
C TRP A 216 13.48 23.10 -5.21
N ALA A 217 12.61 23.71 -6.00
CA ALA A 217 11.47 23.02 -6.57
C ALA A 217 11.91 21.99 -7.63
N SER A 218 11.14 20.91 -7.73
CA SER A 218 11.34 19.81 -8.65
C SER A 218 10.08 19.57 -9.49
N LEU A 219 10.13 18.63 -10.42
CA LEU A 219 8.96 18.21 -11.20
C LEU A 219 8.03 17.33 -10.35
N PRO A 220 6.75 17.15 -10.75
CA PRO A 220 5.84 16.17 -10.14
C PRO A 220 6.47 14.77 -10.02
N SER A 221 6.01 13.89 -9.14
CA SER A 221 4.82 13.98 -8.28
C SER A 221 4.92 14.97 -7.12
N GLY A 222 3.76 15.36 -6.58
CA GLY A 222 3.62 16.31 -5.47
C GLY A 222 2.79 17.52 -5.85
N LEU A 223 2.76 18.50 -4.94
CA LEU A 223 2.01 19.75 -5.05
C LEU A 223 2.84 20.98 -4.64
N LEU A 224 3.92 20.81 -3.88
CA LEU A 224 4.69 21.96 -3.38
C LEU A 224 5.46 22.71 -4.48
N HIS A 225 5.64 22.13 -5.66
CA HIS A 225 6.24 22.81 -6.81
C HIS A 225 5.39 23.98 -7.33
N ASP A 226 4.08 23.93 -7.12
CA ASP A 226 3.12 24.98 -7.51
C ASP A 226 2.92 26.05 -6.43
N TRP A 227 3.41 25.81 -5.21
CA TRP A 227 3.25 26.75 -4.11
C TRP A 227 4.16 27.98 -4.30
N PRO A 228 3.76 29.15 -3.78
CA PRO A 228 4.55 30.37 -3.92
C PRO A 228 5.87 30.28 -3.14
N ASP A 229 6.88 30.97 -3.64
CA ASP A 229 8.15 31.12 -2.94
C ASP A 229 7.94 31.76 -1.56
N GLY A 230 8.67 31.26 -0.56
CA GLY A 230 8.55 31.73 0.81
C GLY A 230 7.35 31.21 1.61
N ALA A 231 6.47 30.39 1.01
CA ALA A 231 5.34 29.80 1.72
C ALA A 231 5.80 29.03 2.98
N PRO A 232 5.18 29.26 4.16
CA PRO A 232 5.55 28.56 5.38
C PRO A 232 4.99 27.13 5.37
N VAL A 233 5.86 26.16 5.63
CA VAL A 233 5.51 24.74 5.77
C VAL A 233 6.20 24.16 7.00
N THR A 234 5.52 23.28 7.71
CA THR A 234 6.15 22.60 8.86
C THR A 234 7.00 21.42 8.40
N TRP A 235 7.95 20.99 9.23
CA TRP A 235 8.70 19.74 9.03
C TRP A 235 7.76 18.52 8.92
N PHE A 236 6.66 18.50 9.69
CA PHE A 236 5.62 17.47 9.54
C PHE A 236 4.98 17.53 8.15
N THR A 237 4.58 18.71 7.67
CA THR A 237 3.98 18.87 6.33
C THR A 237 4.93 18.41 5.23
N LEU A 238 6.20 18.84 5.26
CA LEU A 238 7.21 18.41 4.30
C LEU A 238 7.35 16.88 4.29
N THR A 239 7.47 16.27 5.46
CA THR A 239 7.68 14.82 5.58
C THR A 239 6.42 14.04 5.16
N ALA A 240 5.24 14.50 5.57
CA ALA A 240 3.97 13.88 5.20
C ALA A 240 3.75 13.90 3.68
N LEU A 241 4.02 15.03 3.01
CA LEU A 241 3.88 15.14 1.56
C LEU A 241 4.94 14.32 0.82
N MET A 242 6.19 14.32 1.29
CA MET A 242 7.25 13.48 0.75
C MET A 242 6.87 11.99 0.77
N VAL A 243 6.29 11.50 1.87
CA VAL A 243 5.96 10.09 2.03
C VAL A 243 4.66 9.73 1.31
N SER A 244 3.57 10.44 1.62
CA SER A 244 2.21 10.05 1.20
C SER A 244 1.86 10.38 -0.25
N GLN A 245 2.34 11.53 -0.74
CA GLN A 245 2.12 11.99 -2.12
C GLN A 245 3.36 11.86 -2.98
N SER A 246 4.45 11.31 -2.41
CA SER A 246 5.73 11.20 -3.10
C SER A 246 6.24 12.57 -3.57
N ASP A 247 5.93 13.65 -2.84
CA ASP A 247 6.23 15.01 -3.27
C ASP A 247 7.74 15.22 -3.44
N ASN A 248 8.16 15.49 -4.68
CA ASN A 248 9.56 15.65 -5.06
C ASN A 248 10.15 16.96 -4.53
N THR A 249 9.36 18.05 -4.51
CA THR A 249 9.82 19.32 -3.95
C THR A 249 10.00 19.22 -2.44
N ALA A 250 9.10 18.52 -1.75
CA ALA A 250 9.24 18.24 -0.32
C ALA A 250 10.50 17.41 -0.01
N ALA A 251 10.75 16.36 -0.81
CA ALA A 251 11.94 15.53 -0.68
C ALA A 251 13.22 16.34 -0.86
N ASP A 252 13.28 17.19 -1.90
CA ASP A 252 14.45 18.00 -2.19
C ASP A 252 14.70 19.03 -1.09
N HIS A 253 13.64 19.65 -0.54
CA HIS A 253 13.78 20.53 0.63
C HIS A 253 14.39 19.79 1.83
N LEU A 254 13.88 18.61 2.16
CA LEU A 254 14.41 17.81 3.26
C LEU A 254 15.87 17.40 3.01
N ILE A 255 16.23 17.02 1.78
CA ILE A 255 17.62 16.70 1.42
C ILE A 255 18.54 17.91 1.62
N GLN A 256 18.11 19.09 1.16
CA GLN A 256 18.89 20.32 1.30
C GLN A 256 19.05 20.75 2.77
N LEU A 257 18.00 20.61 3.58
CA LEU A 257 18.02 20.96 5.00
C LEU A 257 18.86 19.99 5.84
N LEU A 258 18.85 18.70 5.50
CA LEU A 258 19.60 17.66 6.22
C LEU A 258 21.08 17.59 5.80
N GLY A 259 21.37 17.95 4.55
CA GLY A 259 22.68 17.78 3.93
C GLY A 259 22.86 16.38 3.32
N ARG A 260 23.46 16.33 2.14
CA ARG A 260 23.61 15.10 1.34
C ARG A 260 24.45 14.04 2.06
N GLU A 261 25.55 14.44 2.66
CA GLU A 261 26.51 13.56 3.34
C GLU A 261 25.85 12.82 4.51
N ARG A 262 24.91 13.48 5.20
CA ARG A 262 24.15 12.87 6.29
C ARG A 262 23.25 11.75 5.77
N ILE A 263 22.58 11.96 4.65
CA ILE A 263 21.71 10.95 4.03
C ILE A 263 22.54 9.79 3.48
N GLU A 264 23.73 10.07 2.93
CA GLU A 264 24.69 9.04 2.51
C GLU A 264 25.19 8.18 3.68
N GLN A 265 25.46 8.79 4.83
CA GLN A 265 25.79 8.07 6.06
C GLN A 265 24.60 7.25 6.57
N GLN A 266 23.38 7.77 6.40
CA GLN A 266 22.16 7.09 6.84
C GLN A 266 21.94 5.76 6.12
N GLN A 267 22.25 5.68 4.82
CA GLN A 267 22.22 4.41 4.09
C GLN A 267 23.09 3.33 4.77
N ARG A 268 24.29 3.70 5.22
CA ARG A 268 25.20 2.77 5.93
C ARG A 268 24.63 2.34 7.28
N ARG A 269 24.03 3.26 8.04
CA ARG A 269 23.40 2.96 9.35
C ARG A 269 22.19 2.02 9.21
N LEU A 270 21.43 2.18 8.13
CA LEU A 270 20.32 1.29 7.77
C LEU A 270 20.80 -0.06 7.22
N GLY A 271 22.12 -0.25 7.07
CA GLY A 271 22.73 -1.49 6.63
C GLY A 271 22.64 -1.72 5.12
N VAL A 272 22.39 -0.69 4.30
CA VAL A 272 22.43 -0.78 2.83
C VAL A 272 23.76 -1.36 2.38
N ARG A 273 23.73 -2.37 1.49
CA ARG A 273 24.93 -3.13 1.10
C ARG A 273 25.82 -2.38 0.12
N HIS A 274 25.19 -1.64 -0.81
CA HIS A 274 25.87 -0.91 -1.87
C HIS A 274 25.59 0.61 -1.84
N PRO A 275 25.81 1.29 -0.69
CA PRO A 275 25.47 2.71 -0.53
C PRO A 275 26.26 3.61 -1.50
N GLU A 276 27.43 3.17 -1.97
CA GLU A 276 28.24 3.86 -2.99
C GLU A 276 27.53 4.06 -4.33
N ARG A 277 26.53 3.23 -4.65
CA ARG A 277 25.71 3.40 -5.85
C ARG A 277 24.88 4.69 -5.83
N ASN A 278 24.61 5.19 -4.63
CA ASN A 278 23.85 6.42 -4.37
C ASN A 278 24.77 7.53 -3.85
N GLN A 279 26.02 7.58 -4.31
CA GLN A 279 26.99 8.64 -4.00
C GLN A 279 27.44 9.35 -5.29
N PRO A 280 27.16 10.66 -5.43
CA PRO A 280 26.38 11.51 -4.53
C PRO A 280 24.89 11.11 -4.44
N PHE A 281 24.27 11.27 -3.26
CA PHE A 281 22.84 11.00 -3.08
C PHE A 281 22.00 12.08 -3.77
N LEU A 282 21.42 11.78 -4.94
CA LEU A 282 20.71 12.75 -5.77
C LEU A 282 19.46 13.33 -5.08
N THR A 283 19.23 14.62 -5.31
CA THR A 283 17.88 15.21 -5.24
C THR A 283 17.08 14.83 -6.48
N THR A 284 15.76 14.95 -6.41
CA THR A 284 14.89 14.67 -7.56
C THR A 284 15.10 15.69 -8.68
N ALA A 285 15.29 16.98 -8.36
CA ALA A 285 15.59 18.00 -9.35
C ALA A 285 16.92 17.73 -10.08
N GLU A 286 17.95 17.26 -9.39
CA GLU A 286 19.21 16.85 -10.02
C GLU A 286 19.01 15.67 -10.97
N LEU A 287 18.27 14.64 -10.55
CA LEU A 287 17.96 13.49 -11.41
C LEU A 287 17.22 13.93 -12.68
N PHE A 288 16.20 14.77 -12.55
CA PHE A 288 15.45 15.26 -13.71
C PHE A 288 16.32 16.13 -14.62
N LYS A 289 17.19 16.99 -14.08
CA LYS A 289 18.10 17.77 -14.91
C LYS A 289 19.06 16.87 -15.68
N LEU A 290 19.67 15.89 -15.00
CA LEU A 290 20.56 14.90 -15.64
C LEU A 290 19.86 14.19 -16.82
N LYS A 291 18.64 13.71 -16.63
CA LYS A 291 17.90 12.96 -17.67
C LYS A 291 17.28 13.84 -18.76
N LEU A 292 16.59 14.90 -18.34
CA LEU A 292 15.64 15.64 -19.17
C LEU A 292 16.19 16.96 -19.70
N VAL A 293 17.33 17.44 -19.19
CA VAL A 293 17.92 18.72 -19.60
C VAL A 293 19.30 18.51 -20.21
N LEU A 294 20.23 17.89 -19.47
CA LEU A 294 21.61 17.73 -19.92
C LEU A 294 21.72 16.92 -21.23
N SER A 295 22.74 17.22 -22.01
CA SER A 295 23.06 16.56 -23.28
C SER A 295 23.66 15.16 -23.07
N ALA A 296 23.68 14.33 -24.12
CA ALA A 296 24.23 12.98 -24.02
C ALA A 296 25.71 12.93 -23.54
N PRO A 297 26.62 13.82 -24.00
CA PRO A 297 27.99 13.87 -23.47
C PRO A 297 28.05 14.24 -21.98
N GLU A 298 27.20 15.15 -21.50
CA GLU A 298 27.19 15.55 -20.09
C GLU A 298 26.60 14.44 -19.19
N GLN A 299 25.56 13.75 -19.68
CA GLN A 299 25.05 12.53 -19.02
C GLN A 299 26.15 11.48 -18.90
N GLU A 300 26.88 11.24 -19.98
CA GLU A 300 27.98 10.27 -19.99
C GLU A 300 29.11 10.67 -19.03
N ALA A 301 29.40 11.97 -18.92
CA ALA A 301 30.35 12.49 -17.94
C ALA A 301 29.91 12.20 -16.49
N TYR A 302 28.61 12.30 -16.19
CA TYR A 302 28.08 11.89 -14.88
C TYR A 302 28.23 10.38 -14.65
N VAL A 303 27.83 9.56 -15.63
CA VAL A 303 27.84 8.09 -15.52
C VAL A 303 29.25 7.56 -15.30
N ARG A 304 30.24 8.04 -16.08
CA ARG A 304 31.64 7.62 -15.98
C ARG A 304 32.41 8.26 -14.82
N GLY A 305 31.89 9.36 -14.28
CA GLY A 305 32.55 10.10 -13.21
C GLY A 305 32.62 9.32 -11.91
N ASN A 306 33.73 9.48 -11.17
CA ASN A 306 33.80 9.09 -9.76
C ASN A 306 32.97 10.04 -8.88
N ALA A 307 32.85 9.75 -7.58
CA ALA A 307 32.03 10.53 -6.67
C ALA A 307 32.39 12.04 -6.63
N SER A 308 33.68 12.38 -6.69
CA SER A 308 34.13 13.78 -6.71
C SER A 308 33.77 14.48 -8.01
N GLN A 309 33.95 13.82 -9.15
CA GLN A 309 33.60 14.36 -10.47
C GLN A 309 32.08 14.54 -10.61
N ARG A 310 31.29 13.57 -10.14
CA ARG A 310 29.83 13.69 -10.09
C ARG A 310 29.40 14.87 -9.24
N ARG A 311 29.95 15.04 -8.04
CA ARG A 311 29.66 16.19 -7.15
C ARG A 311 30.03 17.52 -7.81
N GLN A 312 31.18 17.60 -8.48
CA GLN A 312 31.56 18.80 -9.22
C GLN A 312 30.56 19.11 -10.33
N LEU A 313 30.13 18.11 -11.11
CA LEU A 313 29.11 18.29 -12.16
C LEU A 313 27.77 18.75 -11.56
N LEU A 314 27.37 18.19 -10.42
CA LEU A 314 26.16 18.60 -9.70
C LEU A 314 26.20 20.09 -9.32
N GLU A 315 27.32 20.55 -8.75
CA GLU A 315 27.48 21.95 -8.31
C GLU A 315 27.73 22.96 -9.43
N THR A 316 28.03 22.48 -10.65
CA THR A 316 28.32 23.35 -11.80
C THR A 316 27.22 23.22 -12.87
N THR A 317 27.35 22.25 -13.78
CA THR A 317 26.48 22.06 -14.93
C THR A 317 25.03 21.77 -14.54
N VAL A 318 24.80 20.93 -13.53
CA VAL A 318 23.42 20.59 -13.12
C VAL A 318 22.77 21.74 -12.35
N LYS A 319 23.54 22.45 -11.51
CA LYS A 319 23.04 23.61 -10.76
C LYS A 319 22.59 24.75 -11.69
N SER A 320 23.31 24.99 -12.78
CA SER A 320 22.98 26.04 -13.76
C SER A 320 21.83 25.67 -14.70
N ALA A 321 21.53 24.37 -14.87
CA ALA A 321 20.42 23.90 -15.69
C ALA A 321 19.05 24.22 -15.07
N THR A 322 18.07 24.54 -15.92
CA THR A 322 16.67 24.82 -15.53
C THR A 322 15.73 23.70 -15.97
N LEU A 323 14.73 23.39 -15.13
CA LEU A 323 13.67 22.42 -15.43
C LEU A 323 12.52 23.02 -16.25
N GLU A 324 12.47 24.35 -16.46
CA GLU A 324 11.40 25.01 -17.23
C GLU A 324 11.29 24.52 -18.68
N ARG A 325 12.38 23.99 -19.24
CA ARG A 325 12.46 23.47 -20.61
C ARG A 325 12.86 21.99 -20.66
N SER A 326 12.50 21.22 -19.63
CA SER A 326 12.79 19.79 -19.58
C SER A 326 12.09 19.04 -20.71
N ARG A 327 12.79 18.06 -21.30
CA ARG A 327 12.18 17.07 -22.19
C ARG A 327 11.16 16.21 -21.41
N PRO A 328 10.14 15.62 -22.06
CA PRO A 328 9.21 14.74 -21.38
C PRO A 328 9.88 13.43 -20.94
N LEU A 329 9.54 12.96 -19.74
CA LEU A 329 9.91 11.63 -19.25
C LEU A 329 8.86 10.61 -19.73
N GLY A 330 8.87 10.32 -21.04
CA GLY A 330 7.89 9.41 -21.68
C GLY A 330 8.35 7.95 -21.81
N GLU A 331 9.66 7.71 -21.80
CA GLU A 331 10.28 6.40 -22.03
C GLU A 331 11.39 6.15 -21.01
N PRO A 332 11.77 4.89 -20.75
CA PRO A 332 12.87 4.59 -19.85
C PRO A 332 14.16 5.26 -20.32
N GLN A 333 14.81 5.99 -19.41
CA GLN A 333 15.99 6.75 -19.74
C GLN A 333 17.07 6.52 -18.68
N ARG A 334 18.15 5.82 -19.05
CA ARG A 334 19.32 5.58 -18.20
C ARG A 334 18.99 5.07 -16.78
N ILE A 335 17.94 4.24 -16.66
CA ILE A 335 17.41 3.78 -15.36
C ILE A 335 18.46 2.98 -14.57
N GLU A 336 19.41 2.33 -15.24
CA GLU A 336 20.46 1.53 -14.59
C GLU A 336 21.65 2.37 -14.12
N GLU A 337 21.73 3.63 -14.54
CA GLU A 337 22.93 4.48 -14.43
C GLU A 337 22.66 5.78 -13.63
N ILE A 338 21.47 6.37 -13.78
CA ILE A 338 21.05 7.63 -13.15
C ILE A 338 19.71 7.40 -12.46
N GLU A 339 19.74 6.91 -11.23
CA GLU A 339 18.58 6.63 -10.39
C GLU A 339 19.02 6.52 -8.92
N TRP A 340 18.10 6.14 -8.04
CA TRP A 340 18.47 5.60 -6.73
C TRP A 340 18.39 4.08 -6.77
N PHE A 341 19.39 3.42 -6.19
CA PHE A 341 19.61 1.99 -6.34
C PHE A 341 19.58 1.27 -5.00
N TYR A 342 18.70 0.28 -4.88
CA TYR A 342 18.62 -0.61 -3.72
C TYR A 342 18.19 -2.01 -4.18
N SER A 343 18.63 -3.05 -3.46
CA SER A 343 18.03 -4.37 -3.58
C SER A 343 16.70 -4.46 -2.81
N ALA A 344 15.88 -5.48 -3.09
CA ALA A 344 14.66 -5.69 -2.30
C ALA A 344 14.98 -6.00 -0.82
N ALA A 345 16.10 -6.68 -0.57
CA ALA A 345 16.63 -6.89 0.78
C ALA A 345 17.09 -5.57 1.44
N ASP A 346 17.69 -4.64 0.67
CA ASP A 346 18.01 -3.28 1.15
C ASP A 346 16.76 -2.54 1.62
N VAL A 347 15.71 -2.56 0.80
CA VAL A 347 14.44 -1.89 1.14
C VAL A 347 13.83 -2.51 2.40
N CYS A 348 13.87 -3.84 2.56
CA CYS A 348 13.38 -4.49 3.78
C CYS A 348 14.18 -4.07 5.03
N ARG A 349 15.51 -3.91 4.93
CA ARG A 349 16.33 -3.39 6.03
C ARG A 349 16.02 -1.92 6.35
N ILE A 350 15.77 -1.10 5.34
CA ILE A 350 15.33 0.30 5.52
C ILE A 350 14.00 0.35 6.27
N LEU A 351 13.02 -0.48 5.88
CA LEU A 351 11.71 -0.57 6.56
C LEU A 351 11.85 -1.04 8.01
N ASP A 352 12.71 -2.02 8.29
CA ASP A 352 12.97 -2.45 9.67
C ASP A 352 13.68 -1.36 10.50
N GLY A 353 14.61 -0.61 9.89
CA GLY A 353 15.23 0.56 10.49
C GLY A 353 14.19 1.60 10.94
N LEU A 354 13.26 1.96 10.04
CA LEU A 354 12.17 2.89 10.33
C LEU A 354 11.24 2.36 11.44
N ARG A 355 10.91 1.06 11.41
CA ARG A 355 10.13 0.40 12.48
C ARG A 355 10.83 0.48 13.84
N ARG A 356 12.16 0.36 13.88
CA ARG A 356 12.91 0.49 15.15
C ARG A 356 12.97 1.95 15.62
N GLN A 357 13.19 2.89 14.70
CA GLN A 357 13.18 4.32 15.00
C GLN A 357 11.82 4.78 15.53
N SER A 358 10.72 4.17 15.09
CA SER A 358 9.39 4.55 15.56
C SER A 358 9.11 4.24 17.04
N ARG A 359 9.98 3.46 17.71
CA ARG A 359 9.92 3.30 19.17
C ARG A 359 10.20 4.61 19.91
N ALA A 360 11.03 5.48 19.33
CA ALA A 360 11.35 6.80 19.87
C ALA A 360 10.61 7.94 19.14
N VAL A 361 10.26 7.74 17.86
CA VAL A 361 9.54 8.72 17.02
C VAL A 361 8.29 8.06 16.41
N PRO A 362 7.20 7.89 17.17
CA PRO A 362 6.01 7.14 16.73
C PRO A 362 5.41 7.64 15.41
N GLU A 363 5.53 8.94 15.12
CA GLU A 363 5.00 9.57 13.91
C GLU A 363 5.58 8.97 12.62
N VAL A 364 6.74 8.29 12.68
CA VAL A 364 7.28 7.55 11.52
C VAL A 364 6.27 6.51 11.00
N LEU A 365 5.55 5.82 11.89
CA LEU A 365 4.50 4.87 11.49
C LEU A 365 3.27 5.62 10.96
N ASP A 366 2.88 6.71 11.60
CA ASP A 366 1.73 7.50 11.15
C ASP A 366 1.95 8.04 9.73
N LEU A 367 3.14 8.59 9.45
CA LEU A 367 3.55 9.12 8.16
C LEU A 367 3.53 8.06 7.06
N LEU A 368 4.05 6.86 7.33
CA LEU A 368 4.01 5.73 6.40
C LEU A 368 2.58 5.22 6.13
N ALA A 369 1.68 5.34 7.11
CA ALA A 369 0.31 4.85 7.03
C ALA A 369 -0.68 5.82 6.35
N ILE A 370 -0.29 7.09 6.12
CA ILE A 370 -1.16 8.09 5.48
C ILE A 370 -1.68 7.59 4.12
N ASN A 371 -0.81 7.00 3.31
CA ASN A 371 -1.17 6.39 2.04
C ASN A 371 -0.82 4.90 2.07
N PRO A 372 -1.80 3.99 2.19
CA PRO A 372 -1.55 2.56 2.27
C PRO A 372 -1.15 1.92 0.92
N GLY A 373 -1.25 2.65 -0.19
CA GLY A 373 -0.83 2.23 -1.52
C GLY A 373 -1.71 1.17 -2.18
N LEU A 374 -1.66 -0.04 -1.63
CA LEU A 374 -2.38 -1.21 -2.13
C LEU A 374 -3.62 -1.47 -1.26
N PRO A 375 -4.72 -2.03 -1.83
CA PRO A 375 -5.92 -2.41 -1.09
C PRO A 375 -5.68 -3.72 -0.32
N VAL A 376 -4.77 -3.70 0.64
CA VAL A 376 -4.38 -4.87 1.43
C VAL A 376 -5.50 -5.30 2.40
N ASN A 377 -5.49 -6.58 2.77
CA ASN A 377 -6.49 -7.14 3.68
C ASN A 377 -6.34 -6.61 5.12
N ARG A 378 -7.04 -5.52 5.46
CA ARG A 378 -7.02 -4.89 6.80
C ARG A 378 -7.58 -5.76 7.93
N ARG A 379 -8.09 -6.96 7.62
CA ARG A 379 -8.45 -7.95 8.64
C ARG A 379 -7.26 -8.76 9.10
N TYR A 380 -6.38 -9.10 8.17
CA TYR A 380 -5.15 -9.76 8.52
C TYR A 380 -4.12 -8.73 9.00
N TRP A 381 -3.95 -7.65 8.23
CA TRP A 381 -3.01 -6.56 8.47
C TRP A 381 -3.64 -5.44 9.31
N GLU A 382 -3.26 -5.35 10.59
CA GLU A 382 -3.68 -4.29 11.50
C GLU A 382 -3.07 -2.93 11.11
N TYR A 383 -1.77 -2.93 10.81
CA TYR A 383 -1.01 -1.77 10.37
C TYR A 383 -0.46 -1.99 8.96
N VAL A 384 -0.48 -0.92 8.16
CA VAL A 384 0.01 -0.89 6.78
C VAL A 384 0.67 0.46 6.56
N GLY A 385 2.00 0.45 6.46
CA GLY A 385 2.80 1.56 5.97
C GLY A 385 3.27 1.26 4.56
N TYR A 386 3.27 2.25 3.68
CA TYR A 386 3.62 2.06 2.27
C TYR A 386 4.45 3.20 1.70
N LYS A 387 5.33 2.84 0.77
CA LYS A 387 5.92 3.76 -0.19
C LYS A 387 6.02 3.07 -1.55
N GLY A 388 5.65 3.79 -2.61
CA GLY A 388 5.91 3.39 -3.99
C GLY A 388 7.00 4.25 -4.64
N GLY A 389 7.60 3.72 -5.70
CA GLY A 389 8.50 4.42 -6.59
C GLY A 389 8.21 4.05 -8.04
N ALA A 390 8.22 5.03 -8.93
CA ALA A 390 7.96 4.81 -10.33
C ALA A 390 8.64 5.87 -11.21
N GLU A 391 9.10 5.43 -12.36
CA GLU A 391 9.36 6.22 -13.58
C GLU A 391 9.18 5.27 -14.78
N PRO A 392 9.16 5.73 -16.04
CA PRO A 392 9.14 4.81 -17.18
C PRO A 392 10.26 3.76 -17.06
N GLY A 393 9.87 2.49 -17.06
CA GLY A 393 10.81 1.37 -16.92
C GLY A 393 11.19 1.01 -15.49
N VAL A 394 10.63 1.67 -14.46
CA VAL A 394 10.88 1.38 -13.04
C VAL A 394 9.57 1.35 -12.28
N LEU A 395 9.30 0.27 -11.56
CA LEU A 395 8.23 0.18 -10.58
C LEU A 395 8.75 -0.48 -9.32
N ALA A 396 8.50 0.11 -8.16
CA ALA A 396 8.90 -0.45 -6.88
C ALA A 396 7.86 -0.19 -5.79
N TYR A 397 7.61 -1.19 -4.94
CA TYR A 397 6.74 -1.10 -3.77
C TYR A 397 7.48 -1.53 -2.51
N ALA A 398 7.25 -0.80 -1.43
CA ALA A 398 7.72 -1.11 -0.09
C ALA A 398 6.54 -1.07 0.88
N LEU A 399 6.32 -2.16 1.63
CA LEU A 399 5.28 -2.26 2.65
C LEU A 399 5.88 -2.68 3.99
N LEU A 400 5.64 -1.88 5.02
CA LEU A 400 5.83 -2.27 6.42
C LEU A 400 4.47 -2.66 6.99
N LEU A 401 4.33 -3.90 7.44
CA LEU A 401 3.04 -4.48 7.81
C LEU A 401 3.10 -5.00 9.24
N ARG A 402 1.99 -4.87 9.98
CA ARG A 402 1.77 -5.61 11.25
C ARG A 402 0.48 -6.41 11.12
N ASN A 403 0.53 -7.72 11.31
CA ASN A 403 -0.69 -8.52 11.34
C ASN A 403 -1.41 -8.36 12.69
N ARG A 404 -2.66 -8.82 12.79
CA ARG A 404 -3.44 -8.76 14.05
C ARG A 404 -2.93 -9.67 15.17
N ALA A 405 -2.00 -10.57 14.88
CA ALA A 405 -1.28 -11.32 15.91
C ALA A 405 -0.10 -10.51 16.50
N GLY A 406 0.17 -9.31 15.97
CA GLY A 406 1.24 -8.41 16.42
C GLY A 406 2.58 -8.63 15.70
N HIS A 407 2.68 -9.58 14.77
CA HIS A 407 3.91 -9.85 14.03
C HIS A 407 4.16 -8.78 12.97
N TRP A 408 5.40 -8.28 12.91
CA TRP A 408 5.86 -7.33 11.90
C TRP A 408 6.45 -8.01 10.69
N PHE A 409 6.20 -7.42 9.52
CA PHE A 409 6.69 -7.90 8.23
C PHE A 409 7.19 -6.72 7.39
N ALA A 410 8.25 -6.97 6.62
CA ALA A 410 8.67 -6.09 5.53
C ALA A 410 8.46 -6.82 4.21
N PHE A 411 7.94 -6.10 3.23
CA PHE A 411 7.78 -6.57 1.86
C PHE A 411 8.34 -5.50 0.92
N ALA A 412 9.18 -5.92 -0.02
CA ALA A 412 9.73 -5.05 -1.04
C ALA A 412 9.76 -5.76 -2.39
N ILE A 413 9.40 -5.04 -3.44
CA ILE A 413 9.55 -5.49 -4.83
C ILE A 413 10.02 -4.33 -5.70
N SER A 414 10.95 -4.60 -6.60
CA SER A 414 11.44 -3.67 -7.62
C SER A 414 11.45 -4.38 -8.97
N TRP A 415 10.89 -3.75 -9.99
CA TRP A 415 10.82 -4.24 -11.37
C TRP A 415 11.37 -3.17 -12.30
N ASN A 416 12.36 -3.55 -13.13
CA ASN A 416 13.01 -2.65 -14.07
C ASN A 416 12.97 -3.20 -15.50
N HIS A 417 12.71 -2.34 -16.48
CA HIS A 417 12.88 -2.62 -17.89
C HIS A 417 13.55 -1.43 -18.60
N PRO A 418 14.77 -1.58 -19.13
CA PRO A 418 15.56 -0.45 -19.61
C PRO A 418 15.09 0.14 -20.96
N ARG A 419 14.08 -0.46 -21.60
CA ARG A 419 13.63 -0.09 -22.95
C ARG A 419 12.13 0.13 -23.12
N GLU A 420 11.32 -0.33 -22.17
CA GLU A 420 9.85 -0.29 -22.26
C GLU A 420 9.27 0.16 -20.92
N ALA A 421 8.14 0.87 -20.97
CA ALA A 421 7.38 1.19 -19.78
C ALA A 421 6.78 -0.09 -19.16
N LEU A 422 6.51 -0.04 -17.87
CA LEU A 422 6.01 -1.19 -17.11
C LEU A 422 4.52 -1.05 -16.80
N GLU A 423 3.81 -2.18 -16.85
CA GLU A 423 2.38 -2.23 -16.56
C GLU A 423 2.12 -2.27 -15.05
N THR A 424 1.69 -1.14 -14.49
CA THR A 424 1.43 -0.99 -13.05
C THR A 424 0.39 -2.00 -12.55
N ALA A 425 -0.64 -2.29 -13.34
CA ALA A 425 -1.69 -3.25 -12.98
C ALA A 425 -1.16 -4.67 -12.80
N GLN A 426 -0.14 -5.07 -13.59
CA GLN A 426 0.48 -6.38 -13.50
C GLN A 426 1.23 -6.54 -12.17
N LEU A 427 2.07 -5.56 -11.81
CA LEU A 427 2.81 -5.59 -10.55
C LEU A 427 1.87 -5.50 -9.34
N HIS A 428 0.82 -4.67 -9.42
CA HIS A 428 -0.20 -4.56 -8.38
C HIS A 428 -0.87 -5.92 -8.12
N THR A 429 -1.25 -6.62 -9.19
CA THR A 429 -1.90 -7.94 -9.10
C THR A 429 -0.98 -8.96 -8.44
N LEU A 430 0.29 -9.03 -8.88
CA LEU A 430 1.27 -9.95 -8.31
C LEU A 430 1.58 -9.64 -6.83
N ALA A 431 1.68 -8.36 -6.46
CA ALA A 431 1.90 -7.95 -5.08
C ALA A 431 0.73 -8.36 -4.17
N LEU A 432 -0.52 -8.13 -4.59
CA LEU A 432 -1.70 -8.56 -3.81
C LEU A 432 -1.78 -10.08 -3.67
N ARG A 433 -1.48 -10.83 -4.73
CA ARG A 433 -1.46 -12.31 -4.68
C ARG A 433 -0.37 -12.84 -3.76
N LEU A 434 0.79 -12.21 -3.73
CA LEU A 434 1.85 -12.56 -2.78
C LEU A 434 1.43 -12.27 -1.33
N LEU A 435 0.79 -11.12 -1.07
CA LEU A 435 0.24 -10.84 0.26
C LEU A 435 -0.82 -11.89 0.65
N ARG A 436 -1.71 -12.27 -0.27
CA ARG A 436 -2.68 -13.36 -0.05
C ARG A 436 -1.98 -14.69 0.27
N TYR A 437 -0.90 -15.03 -0.44
CA TYR A 437 -0.10 -16.22 -0.11
C TYR A 437 0.45 -16.16 1.33
N VAL A 438 0.98 -15.01 1.77
CA VAL A 438 1.46 -14.83 3.14
C VAL A 438 0.32 -14.99 4.15
N GLU A 439 -0.84 -14.40 3.88
CA GLU A 439 -2.04 -14.53 4.72
C GLU A 439 -2.51 -15.99 4.87
N GLN A 440 -2.45 -16.77 3.79
CA GLN A 440 -2.82 -18.19 3.76
C GLN A 440 -1.78 -19.09 4.44
N THR A 441 -0.49 -18.77 4.29
CA THR A 441 0.62 -19.57 4.84
C THR A 441 0.81 -19.31 6.34
N TYR A 442 0.51 -18.10 6.80
CA TYR A 442 0.67 -17.68 8.19
C TYR A 442 -0.67 -17.22 8.80
N PRO A 443 -1.72 -18.06 8.83
CA PRO A 443 -3.03 -17.63 9.28
C PRO A 443 -2.98 -17.11 10.72
N LEU A 444 -3.81 -16.10 11.01
CA LEU A 444 -4.02 -15.68 12.39
C LEU A 444 -4.55 -16.88 13.17
N SER A 445 -3.82 -17.35 14.19
CA SER A 445 -4.28 -18.42 15.06
C SER A 445 -5.64 -17.99 15.65
N GLY A 446 -6.66 -18.83 15.48
CA GLY A 446 -8.03 -18.49 15.88
C GLY A 446 -8.08 -18.04 17.34
N LYS A 447 -8.63 -16.86 17.58
CA LYS A 447 -9.19 -16.50 18.88
C LYS A 447 -10.69 -16.62 18.80
#